data_AF-A0A1G0HCW7-F1
#
_entry.id   AF-A0A1G0HCW7-F1
#
_cell.length_a   1.000
_cell.length_b   1.000
_cell.length_c   1.000
_cell.angle_alpha   90.00
_cell.angle_beta   90.00
_cell.angle_gamma   90.00
#
_symmetry.space_group_name_H-M   'P 1'
#
loop_
_entity.id
_entity.type
_entity.pdbx_description
1 polymer ?
#
loop_
_entity_poly.entity_id
_entity_poly.type
_entity_poly.pdbx_seq_one_letter_code
_entity_poly.pdbx_strand_id
1 'polypeptide(L)'
;MHPVSLFFVAIFAILLNSCATTTPPPANYYDATVQSWQGSPVQALLQHWGEPDSKTITPQGYMTYSYQKSTYHLYPPSATPMLETTVTASGKNIQVPTANPEHSGYQTSTCTASFETNNRGIIIATHTQGKHCIMGTEFVKKMANPRHPVTKQFLLDDDTQ
;
A
#
# COMPACT_ATOMS: atom_id res chain seq x y z
N MET A 1 -23.28 -51.00 -11.69
CA MET A 1 -22.38 -50.15 -10.88
C MET A 1 -21.96 -48.99 -11.77
N HIS A 2 -22.37 -47.76 -11.40
CA HIS A 2 -22.61 -46.65 -12.33
C HIS A 2 -21.38 -45.73 -12.53
N PRO A 3 -20.65 -45.81 -13.66
CA PRO A 3 -19.52 -44.92 -13.94
C PRO A 3 -19.94 -43.47 -14.27
N VAL A 4 -21.22 -43.26 -14.60
CA VAL A 4 -21.78 -41.94 -14.96
C VAL A 4 -21.83 -40.97 -13.77
N SER A 5 -21.93 -41.51 -12.54
CA SER A 5 -22.04 -40.71 -11.32
C SER A 5 -20.71 -40.05 -10.90
N LEU A 6 -19.56 -40.63 -11.25
CA LEU A 6 -18.25 -40.07 -10.93
C LEU A 6 -17.86 -38.92 -11.85
N PHE A 7 -18.32 -38.96 -13.11
CA PHE A 7 -18.02 -37.93 -14.11
C PHE A 7 -18.75 -36.61 -13.81
N PHE A 8 -19.99 -36.69 -13.36
CA PHE A 8 -20.77 -35.50 -12.96
C PHE A 8 -20.21 -34.79 -11.72
N VAL A 9 -19.69 -35.56 -10.75
CA VAL A 9 -19.09 -34.99 -9.53
C VAL A 9 -17.76 -34.28 -9.84
N ALA A 10 -16.95 -34.83 -10.74
CA ALA A 10 -15.69 -34.20 -11.17
C ALA A 10 -15.92 -32.87 -11.91
N ILE A 11 -16.94 -32.79 -12.78
CA ILE A 11 -17.27 -31.56 -13.51
C ILE A 11 -17.83 -30.49 -12.56
N PHE A 12 -18.65 -30.87 -11.58
CA PHE A 12 -19.22 -29.93 -10.61
C PHE A 12 -18.15 -29.35 -9.67
N ALA A 13 -17.10 -30.12 -9.33
CA ALA A 13 -15.99 -29.64 -8.52
C ALA A 13 -15.10 -28.59 -9.21
N ILE A 14 -15.00 -28.63 -10.55
CA ILE A 14 -14.21 -27.64 -11.32
C ILE A 14 -14.96 -26.30 -11.43
N LEU A 15 -16.29 -26.34 -11.47
CA LEU A 15 -17.15 -25.15 -11.61
C LEU A 15 -17.27 -24.33 -10.31
N LEU A 16 -16.93 -24.90 -9.15
CA LEU A 16 -16.99 -24.20 -7.86
C LEU A 16 -15.79 -23.27 -7.59
N ASN A 17 -14.69 -23.41 -8.35
CA ASN A 17 -13.48 -22.58 -8.16
C ASN A 17 -13.49 -21.26 -8.95
N SER A 18 -14.49 -20.99 -9.80
CA SER A 18 -14.53 -19.78 -10.64
C SER A 18 -15.21 -18.57 -9.99
N CYS A 19 -15.63 -18.64 -8.72
CA CYS A 19 -16.31 -17.53 -8.04
C CYS A 19 -15.40 -16.67 -7.15
N ALA A 20 -14.09 -16.92 -7.16
CA ALA A 20 -13.11 -16.07 -6.48
C ALA A 20 -12.48 -15.11 -7.50
N THR A 21 -13.26 -14.14 -7.99
CA THR A 21 -12.70 -12.95 -8.65
C THR A 21 -12.09 -12.07 -7.56
N THR A 22 -10.95 -12.50 -7.01
CA THR A 22 -10.07 -11.62 -6.24
C THR A 22 -9.51 -10.61 -7.22
N THR A 23 -10.10 -9.42 -7.27
CA THR A 23 -9.43 -8.25 -7.85
C THR A 23 -8.08 -8.16 -7.14
N PRO A 24 -6.94 -8.35 -7.84
CA PRO A 24 -5.64 -8.26 -7.18
C PRO A 24 -5.52 -6.89 -6.52
N PRO A 25 -4.95 -6.79 -5.31
CA PRO A 25 -4.74 -5.50 -4.67
C PRO A 25 -3.96 -4.59 -5.63
N PRO A 26 -4.23 -3.28 -5.64
CA PRO A 26 -3.46 -2.35 -6.46
C PRO A 26 -1.99 -2.50 -6.10
N ALA A 27 -1.16 -2.85 -7.09
CA ALA A 27 0.25 -3.07 -6.87
C ALA A 27 0.88 -1.82 -6.23
N ASN A 28 1.47 -2.00 -5.04
CA ASN A 28 2.21 -0.94 -4.35
C ASN A 28 3.64 -0.93 -4.86
N TYR A 29 3.97 0.04 -5.72
CA TYR A 29 5.31 0.16 -6.28
C TYR A 29 6.24 1.09 -5.48
N TYR A 30 5.78 1.64 -4.35
CA TYR A 30 6.54 2.66 -3.61
C TYR A 30 7.85 2.09 -3.07
N ASP A 31 7.78 0.97 -2.36
CA ASP A 31 8.94 0.35 -1.71
C ASP A 31 9.97 -0.10 -2.75
N ALA A 32 9.52 -0.78 -3.82
CA ALA A 32 10.40 -1.20 -4.91
C ALA A 32 11.08 0.00 -5.62
N THR A 33 10.34 1.10 -5.81
CA THR A 33 10.89 2.34 -6.39
C THR A 33 11.96 2.94 -5.49
N VAL A 34 11.73 3.00 -4.18
CA VAL A 34 12.70 3.49 -3.20
C VAL A 34 13.93 2.59 -3.15
N GLN A 35 13.74 1.28 -3.08
CA GLN A 35 14.82 0.27 -3.04
C GLN A 35 15.68 0.28 -4.31
N SER A 36 15.14 0.66 -5.48
CA SER A 36 15.90 0.73 -6.73
C SER A 36 17.12 1.67 -6.69
N TRP A 37 17.19 2.55 -5.69
CA TRP A 37 18.31 3.48 -5.49
C TRP A 37 19.45 2.92 -4.66
N GLN A 38 19.28 1.76 -4.01
CA GLN A 38 20.34 1.16 -3.22
C GLN A 38 21.57 0.87 -4.09
N GLY A 39 22.76 1.18 -3.57
CA GLY A 39 24.03 1.09 -4.28
C GLY A 39 24.35 2.27 -5.20
N SER A 40 23.41 3.20 -5.41
CA SER A 40 23.66 4.38 -6.26
C SER A 40 24.28 5.55 -5.50
N PRO A 41 25.02 6.45 -6.19
CA PRO A 41 25.49 7.69 -5.60
C PRO A 41 24.30 8.60 -5.24
N VAL A 42 24.33 9.17 -4.03
CA VAL A 42 23.28 10.09 -3.57
C VAL A 42 23.16 11.33 -4.44
N GLN A 43 24.26 11.77 -5.07
CA GLN A 43 24.21 12.89 -6.00
C GLN A 43 23.28 12.60 -7.20
N ALA A 44 23.23 11.36 -7.68
CA ALA A 44 22.31 10.96 -8.74
C ALA A 44 20.85 10.97 -8.26
N LEU A 45 20.61 10.51 -7.01
CA LEU A 45 19.30 10.62 -6.37
C LEU A 45 18.87 12.08 -6.28
N LEU A 46 19.71 12.97 -5.74
CA LEU A 46 19.39 14.39 -5.60
C LEU A 46 19.11 15.08 -6.94
N GLN A 47 19.84 14.71 -8.00
CA GLN A 47 19.58 15.23 -9.34
C GLN A 47 18.24 14.74 -9.91
N HIS A 48 17.80 13.55 -9.53
CA HIS A 48 16.59 12.94 -10.07
C HIS A 48 15.33 13.24 -9.25
N TRP A 49 15.41 13.10 -7.93
CA TRP A 49 14.31 13.33 -6.98
C TRP A 49 14.20 14.78 -6.53
N GLY A 50 15.26 15.56 -6.66
CA GLY A 50 15.37 16.91 -6.13
C GLY A 50 15.87 16.95 -4.68
N GLU A 51 15.73 18.11 -4.06
CA GLU A 51 16.14 18.32 -2.67
C GLU A 51 15.24 17.53 -1.69
N PRO A 52 15.81 16.84 -0.68
CA PRO A 52 15.02 16.16 0.34
C PRO A 52 14.37 17.16 1.30
N ASP A 53 13.29 16.74 1.94
CA ASP A 53 12.62 17.51 2.99
C ASP A 53 13.48 17.61 4.26
N SER A 54 14.31 16.59 4.53
CA SER A 54 15.26 16.64 5.65
C SER A 54 16.52 15.82 5.41
N LYS A 55 17.59 16.24 6.10
CA LYS A 55 18.89 15.55 6.14
C LYS A 55 19.31 15.38 7.59
N THR A 56 19.69 14.18 7.97
CA THR A 56 20.16 13.87 9.34
C THR A 56 21.43 13.05 9.30
N ILE A 57 22.27 13.21 10.33
CA ILE A 57 23.47 12.39 10.52
C ILE A 57 23.13 11.31 11.54
N THR A 58 23.36 10.05 11.20
CA THR A 58 23.20 8.94 12.15
C THR A 58 24.34 8.97 13.17
N PRO A 59 24.19 8.34 14.34
CA PRO A 59 25.26 8.25 15.33
C PRO A 59 26.56 7.62 14.79
N GLN A 60 26.49 6.81 13.73
CA GLN A 60 27.66 6.22 13.06
C GLN A 60 28.32 7.15 12.03
N GLY A 61 27.79 8.36 11.83
CA GLY A 61 28.31 9.34 10.87
C GLY A 61 27.76 9.23 9.45
N TYR A 62 26.73 8.39 9.23
CA TYR A 62 26.08 8.25 7.92
C TYR A 62 25.06 9.35 7.69
N MET A 63 24.90 9.78 6.44
CA MET A 63 23.91 10.81 6.09
C MET A 63 22.62 10.15 5.62
N THR A 64 21.50 10.51 6.23
CA THR A 64 20.16 10.09 5.82
C THR A 64 19.43 11.24 5.13
N TYR A 65 18.86 10.97 3.96
CA TYR A 65 18.08 11.91 3.15
C TYR A 65 16.64 11.45 3.15
N SER A 66 15.70 12.27 3.62
CA SER A 66 14.29 11.86 3.74
C SER A 66 13.36 12.72 2.89
N TYR A 67 12.45 12.05 2.18
CA TYR A 67 11.43 12.64 1.32
C TYR A 67 10.05 12.26 1.83
N GLN A 68 9.21 13.24 2.10
CA GLN A 68 7.86 13.05 2.58
C GLN A 68 6.84 13.36 1.47
N LYS A 69 5.89 12.45 1.29
CA LYS A 69 4.76 12.59 0.37
C LYS A 69 3.48 12.33 1.12
N SER A 70 2.55 13.27 1.03
CA SER A 70 1.19 13.10 1.54
C SER A 70 0.26 12.75 0.39
N THR A 71 -0.46 11.64 0.51
CA THR A 71 -1.52 11.21 -0.39
C THR A 71 -2.87 11.41 0.29
N TYR A 72 -3.86 11.85 -0.50
CA TYR A 72 -5.23 11.99 -0.03
C TYR A 72 -6.04 10.83 -0.56
N HIS A 73 -6.67 10.07 0.34
CA HIS A 73 -7.55 8.98 -0.02
C HIS A 73 -8.99 9.36 0.29
N LEU A 74 -9.84 9.25 -0.73
CA LEU A 74 -11.28 9.30 -0.59
C LEU A 74 -11.74 7.92 -0.11
N TYR A 75 -12.30 7.86 1.10
CA TYR A 75 -13.05 6.68 1.51
C TYR A 75 -14.51 6.84 1.06
N PRO A 76 -15.09 5.81 0.41
CA PRO A 76 -16.53 5.82 0.16
C PRO A 76 -17.26 5.87 1.50
N PRO A 77 -18.42 6.56 1.57
CA PRO A 77 -19.17 6.68 2.81
C PRO A 77 -19.52 5.28 3.35
N SER A 78 -19.17 5.01 4.60
CA SER A 78 -19.56 3.78 5.27
C SER A 78 -21.04 3.88 5.63
N ALA A 79 -21.88 3.05 5.01
CA ALA A 79 -23.32 2.99 5.28
C ALA A 79 -23.67 2.14 6.52
N THR A 80 -22.81 2.13 7.56
CA THR A 80 -23.17 1.47 8.83
C THR A 80 -24.28 2.25 9.52
N PRO A 81 -25.48 1.67 9.74
CA PRO A 81 -26.56 2.36 10.42
C PRO A 81 -26.14 2.68 11.86
N MET A 82 -26.31 3.93 12.28
CA MET A 82 -26.20 4.28 13.69
C MET A 82 -27.40 3.69 14.42
N LEU A 83 -27.17 3.05 15.57
CA LEU A 83 -28.23 2.52 16.42
C LEU A 83 -28.43 3.48 17.59
N GLU A 84 -29.62 4.05 17.70
CA GLU A 84 -30.02 4.86 18.84
C GLU A 84 -30.85 4.01 19.81
N THR A 85 -30.62 4.17 21.11
CA THR A 85 -31.41 3.46 22.13
C THR A 85 -32.55 4.35 22.60
N THR A 86 -33.78 3.89 22.38
CA THR A 86 -35.01 4.59 22.76
C THR A 86 -35.80 3.77 23.77
N VAL A 87 -36.49 4.43 24.70
CA VAL A 87 -37.37 3.78 25.68
C VAL A 87 -38.80 3.78 25.16
N THR A 88 -39.45 2.62 25.07
CA THR A 88 -40.87 2.52 24.72
C THR A 88 -41.74 3.09 25.84
N ALA A 89 -43.01 3.41 25.55
CA ALA A 89 -43.98 3.83 26.56
C ALA A 89 -44.16 2.81 27.72
N SER A 90 -43.78 1.55 27.49
CA SER A 90 -43.76 0.47 28.49
C SER A 90 -42.45 0.35 29.28
N GLY A 91 -41.51 1.28 29.11
CA GLY A 91 -40.22 1.30 29.84
C GLY A 91 -39.16 0.36 29.28
N LYS A 92 -39.37 -0.25 28.10
CA LYS A 92 -38.41 -1.18 27.48
C LYS A 92 -37.44 -0.41 26.59
N ASN A 93 -36.15 -0.67 26.74
CA ASN A 93 -35.13 -0.18 25.81
C ASN A 93 -35.22 -0.94 24.48
N ILE A 94 -35.33 -0.21 23.37
CA ILE A 94 -35.24 -0.72 22.00
C ILE A 94 -34.13 0.00 21.25
N GLN A 95 -33.49 -0.69 20.31
CA GLN A 95 -32.55 -0.08 19.38
C GLN A 95 -33.29 0.24 18.08
N VAL A 96 -33.22 1.49 17.64
CA VAL A 96 -33.83 1.95 16.40
C VAL A 96 -32.71 2.38 15.46
N PRO A 97 -32.67 1.87 14.21
CA PRO A 97 -31.76 2.39 13.21
C PRO A 97 -32.07 3.85 12.91
N THR A 98 -31.10 4.73 13.11
CA THR A 98 -31.16 6.14 12.75
C THR A 98 -30.38 6.36 11.45
N ALA A 99 -30.80 7.33 10.64
CA ALA A 99 -30.09 7.71 9.42
C ALA A 99 -28.63 8.05 9.75
N ASN A 100 -27.68 7.31 9.19
CA ASN A 100 -26.26 7.62 9.33
C ASN A 100 -25.98 8.88 8.48
N PRO A 101 -25.35 9.93 9.00
CA PRO A 101 -24.74 10.93 8.13
C PRO A 101 -23.72 10.20 7.28
N GLU A 102 -23.82 10.27 5.95
CA GLU A 102 -22.78 9.75 5.06
C GLU A 102 -21.47 10.51 5.37
N HIS A 103 -20.61 9.91 6.17
CA HIS A 103 -19.29 10.44 6.44
C HIS A 103 -18.38 10.05 5.28
N SER A 104 -18.45 10.80 4.18
CA SER A 104 -17.34 10.84 3.24
C SER A 104 -16.20 11.61 3.92
N GLY A 105 -15.06 10.95 4.07
CA GLY A 105 -13.90 11.49 4.76
C GLY A 105 -12.67 11.45 3.87
N TYR A 106 -11.89 12.52 3.90
CA TYR A 106 -10.54 12.51 3.38
C TYR A 106 -9.61 12.00 4.48
N GLN A 107 -8.93 10.89 4.24
CA GLN A 107 -7.78 10.53 5.06
C GLN A 107 -6.50 10.94 4.31
N THR A 108 -5.70 11.76 4.97
CA THR A 108 -4.34 12.05 4.54
C THR A 108 -3.45 10.94 5.06
N SER A 109 -2.79 10.23 4.16
CA SER A 109 -1.72 9.29 4.49
C SER A 109 -0.38 9.94 4.14
N THR A 110 0.57 9.86 5.05
CA THR A 110 1.92 10.42 4.83
C THR A 110 2.92 9.29 4.74
N CYS A 111 3.71 9.32 3.69
CA CYS A 111 4.72 8.33 3.33
C CYS A 111 6.08 9.00 3.25
N THR A 112 7.06 8.44 3.93
CA THR A 112 8.43 8.91 3.98
C THR A 112 9.32 7.88 3.33
N ALA A 113 10.15 8.30 2.38
CA ALA A 113 11.26 7.53 1.84
C ALA A 113 12.57 8.09 2.39
N SER A 114 13.39 7.24 3.00
CA SER A 114 14.67 7.61 3.57
C SER A 114 15.80 6.82 2.90
N PHE A 115 16.87 7.53 2.56
CA PHE A 115 18.06 6.97 1.91
C PHE A 115 19.27 7.23 2.79
N GLU A 116 19.83 6.16 3.36
CA GLU A 116 21.04 6.24 4.18
C GLU A 116 22.28 6.06 3.31
N THR A 117 23.29 6.89 3.56
CA THR A 117 24.51 6.93 2.74
C THR A 117 25.76 6.81 3.59
N ASN A 118 26.74 6.07 3.07
CA ASN A 118 28.06 6.01 3.70
C ASN A 118 28.87 7.30 3.45
N ASN A 119 30.06 7.38 4.03
CA ASN A 119 30.98 8.53 3.91
C ASN A 119 31.48 8.79 2.47
N ARG A 120 31.22 7.87 1.52
CA ARG A 120 31.53 8.04 0.10
C ARG A 120 30.32 8.55 -0.70
N GLY A 121 29.20 8.82 -0.04
CA GLY A 121 27.96 9.27 -0.68
C GLY A 121 27.24 8.19 -1.48
N ILE A 122 27.46 6.91 -1.16
CA ILE A 122 26.73 5.79 -1.77
C ILE A 122 25.56 5.39 -0.86
N ILE A 123 24.37 5.21 -1.45
CA ILE A 123 23.18 4.76 -0.74
C ILE A 123 23.39 3.29 -0.33
N ILE A 124 23.45 3.05 0.97
CA ILE A 124 23.70 1.72 1.55
C ILE A 124 22.42 1.06 2.06
N ALA A 125 21.43 1.86 2.45
CA ALA A 125 20.13 1.38 2.89
C ALA A 125 19.02 2.34 2.44
N THR A 126 17.82 1.78 2.29
CA THR A 126 16.62 2.53 1.97
C THR A 126 15.50 2.08 2.89
N HIS A 127 14.66 3.03 3.32
CA HIS A 127 13.56 2.76 4.22
C HIS A 127 12.32 3.49 3.75
N THR A 128 11.17 2.85 3.90
CA THR A 128 9.87 3.46 3.72
C THR A 128 9.10 3.43 5.02
N GLN A 129 8.41 4.52 5.34
CA GLN A 129 7.60 4.64 6.54
C GLN A 129 6.29 5.33 6.20
N GLY A 130 5.19 4.83 6.75
CA GLY A 130 3.85 5.39 6.53
C GLY A 130 2.82 4.28 6.45
N LYS A 131 1.54 4.66 6.48
CA LYS A 131 0.43 3.72 6.25
C LYS A 131 -0.11 3.96 4.85
N HIS A 132 -0.48 2.89 4.15
CA HIS A 132 -1.11 2.95 2.83
C HIS A 132 -0.32 3.75 1.79
N CYS A 133 0.99 3.52 1.69
CA CYS A 133 1.85 4.16 0.70
C CYS A 133 1.65 3.59 -0.70
N ILE A 134 0.46 3.76 -1.27
CA ILE A 134 0.08 3.19 -2.55
C ILE A 134 0.42 4.19 -3.65
N MET A 135 1.50 3.94 -4.38
CA MET A 135 1.91 4.75 -5.53
C MET A 135 1.78 3.95 -6.83
N GLY A 136 1.19 4.58 -7.85
CA GLY A 136 0.98 3.96 -9.17
C GLY A 136 2.20 4.00 -10.08
N THR A 137 2.06 3.46 -11.29
CA THR A 137 3.14 3.34 -12.29
C THR A 137 3.79 4.66 -12.69
N GLU A 138 3.05 5.77 -12.66
CA GLU A 138 3.59 7.09 -12.98
C GLU A 138 4.63 7.56 -11.96
N PHE A 139 4.44 7.20 -10.69
CA PHE A 139 5.45 7.43 -9.66
C PHE A 139 6.72 6.64 -9.98
N VAL A 140 6.59 5.36 -10.34
CA VAL A 140 7.72 4.50 -10.70
C VAL A 140 8.48 5.09 -11.88
N LYS A 141 7.80 5.45 -12.97
CA LYS A 141 8.44 6.03 -14.16
C LYS A 141 9.23 7.30 -13.84
N LYS A 142 8.71 8.11 -12.92
CA LYS A 142 9.31 9.40 -12.58
C LYS A 142 10.41 9.31 -11.54
N MET A 143 10.33 8.35 -10.62
CA MET A 143 11.14 8.33 -9.40
C MET A 143 12.01 7.08 -9.27
N ALA A 144 11.79 6.02 -10.05
CA ALA A 144 12.68 4.86 -10.02
C ALA A 144 14.07 5.23 -10.55
N ASN A 145 15.08 4.52 -10.06
CA ASN A 145 16.43 4.69 -10.55
C ASN A 145 16.51 4.35 -12.05
N PRO A 146 16.89 5.31 -12.92
CA PRO A 146 16.94 5.06 -14.36
C PRO A 146 17.92 3.96 -14.77
N ARG A 147 18.91 3.65 -13.92
CA ARG A 147 19.91 2.59 -14.16
C ARG A 147 19.47 1.22 -13.64
N HIS A 148 18.51 1.19 -12.73
CA HIS A 148 17.96 -0.04 -12.14
C HIS A 148 16.43 0.04 -12.20
N PRO A 149 15.84 -0.13 -13.40
CA PRO A 149 14.40 -0.03 -13.56
C PRO A 149 13.71 -1.12 -12.73
N VAL A 150 12.70 -0.72 -11.96
CA VAL A 150 11.81 -1.62 -11.24
C VAL A 150 11.07 -2.48 -12.27
N THR A 151 11.59 -3.68 -12.52
CA THR A 151 11.00 -4.65 -13.43
C THR A 151 9.97 -5.46 -12.66
N LYS A 152 8.92 -5.96 -13.34
CA LYS A 152 7.89 -6.83 -12.77
C LYS A 152 8.42 -8.03 -11.97
N GLN A 153 9.70 -8.39 -12.12
CA GLN A 153 10.35 -9.50 -11.42
C GLN A 153 10.46 -9.29 -9.90
N PHE A 154 10.57 -8.04 -9.40
CA PHE A 154 10.59 -7.76 -7.96
C PHE A 154 9.24 -8.05 -7.25
N LEU A 155 8.20 -8.43 -8.00
CA LEU A 155 6.84 -8.65 -7.51
C LEU A 155 6.50 -10.13 -7.27
N LEU A 156 7.42 -11.06 -7.53
CA LEU A 156 7.15 -12.51 -7.39
C LEU A 156 7.81 -13.15 -6.15
N ASP A 157 8.72 -12.44 -5.47
CA ASP A 157 9.39 -12.97 -4.28
C ASP A 157 8.61 -12.74 -2.96
N ASP A 158 7.54 -11.94 -2.97
CA ASP A 158 6.71 -11.66 -1.77
C ASP A 158 5.46 -12.56 -1.64
N ASP A 159 5.12 -13.34 -2.68
CA ASP A 159 4.00 -14.31 -2.66
C ASP A 159 4.44 -15.72 -2.21
N THR A 160 5.66 -15.88 -1.71
CA THR A 160 6.18 -17.18 -1.25
C THR A 160 6.62 -17.15 0.22
N GLN A 161 5.69 -16.85 1.14
CA GLN A 161 5.84 -17.33 2.52
C GLN A 161 4.50 -17.61 3.21
#